data_AF-A0A2V7MBD6-F1
#
_entry.id   AF-A0A2V7MBD6-F1
#
_cell.length_a   1.000
_cell.length_b   1.000
_cell.length_c   1.000
_cell.angle_alpha   90.00
_cell.angle_beta   90.00
_cell.angle_gamma   90.00
#
_symmetry.space_group_name_H-M   'P 1'
#
loop_
_entity.id
_entity.type
_entity.pdbx_description
1 polymer ?
#
loop_
_entity_poly.entity_id
_entity_poly.type
_entity_poly.pdbx_seq_one_letter_code
_entity_poly.pdbx_strand_id
1 'polypeptide(L)'
;MARLVVACVSCLVLVPVAGRGQACAEPHYRWSEKVDTTLQAAPATPVDIAAILTDWPPLSLTSKDKCAPRVGREDSVFTVVGWVRRLKLHEADGDWHIELTEARATPVGSCIIVEIPAERYGMVYGRARAALAA
;
A
#
# COMPACT_ATOMS: atom_id res chain seq x y z
N MET A 1 9.86 17.47 -72.22
CA MET A 1 9.56 16.30 -71.38
C MET A 1 9.86 16.67 -69.93
N ALA A 2 8.84 16.88 -69.10
CA ALA A 2 9.03 17.22 -67.69
C ALA A 2 9.04 15.92 -66.86
N ARG A 3 10.09 15.70 -66.06
CA ARG A 3 10.21 14.55 -65.14
C ARG A 3 9.79 15.00 -63.75
N LEU A 4 8.74 14.39 -63.21
CA LEU A 4 8.29 14.58 -61.83
C LEU A 4 9.08 13.62 -60.93
N VAL A 5 9.83 14.15 -59.96
CA VAL A 5 10.51 13.35 -58.94
C VAL A 5 9.60 13.32 -57.72
N VAL A 6 9.03 12.15 -57.42
CA VAL A 6 8.25 11.91 -56.19
C VAL A 6 9.25 11.52 -55.10
N ALA A 7 9.48 12.44 -54.15
CA ALA A 7 10.24 12.15 -52.95
C ALA A 7 9.31 11.52 -51.90
N CYS A 8 9.39 10.20 -51.73
CA CYS A 8 8.71 9.50 -50.64
C CYS A 8 9.46 9.80 -49.32
N VAL A 9 8.98 10.79 -48.57
CA VAL A 9 9.41 11.00 -47.18
C VAL A 9 8.89 9.83 -46.36
N SER A 10 9.78 8.90 -46.03
CA SER A 10 9.47 7.78 -45.14
C SER A 10 9.37 8.32 -43.72
N CYS A 11 8.15 8.59 -43.26
CA CYS A 11 7.88 8.88 -41.86
C CYS A 11 8.17 7.61 -41.02
N LEU A 12 9.35 7.57 -40.39
CA LEU A 12 9.64 6.67 -39.29
C LEU A 12 8.71 7.01 -38.13
N VAL A 13 7.59 6.30 -38.04
CA VAL A 13 6.76 6.26 -36.84
C VAL A 13 7.55 5.48 -35.79
N LEU A 14 8.26 6.20 -34.92
CA LEU A 14 8.77 5.67 -33.66
C LEU A 14 7.54 5.31 -32.82
N VAL A 15 7.10 4.06 -32.92
CA VAL A 15 6.10 3.49 -32.02
C VAL A 15 6.70 3.58 -30.62
N PRO A 16 6.08 4.30 -29.67
CA PRO A 16 6.56 4.28 -28.30
C PRO A 16 6.47 2.83 -27.84
N VAL A 17 7.63 2.23 -27.50
CA VAL A 17 7.65 0.97 -26.79
C VAL A 17 6.93 1.24 -25.49
N ALA A 18 5.66 0.83 -25.42
CA ALA A 18 4.93 0.77 -24.17
C ALA A 18 5.83 -0.03 -23.23
N GLY A 19 6.38 0.65 -22.22
CA GLY A 19 7.21 0.00 -21.21
C GLY A 19 6.43 -1.18 -20.70
N ARG A 20 7.01 -2.38 -20.82
CA ARG A 20 6.38 -3.61 -20.31
C ARG A 20 6.09 -3.35 -18.83
N GLY A 21 4.82 -3.23 -18.46
CA GLY A 21 4.41 -3.29 -17.06
C GLY A 21 5.01 -4.54 -16.43
N GLN A 22 5.42 -4.47 -15.16
CA GLN A 22 6.08 -5.60 -14.49
C GLN A 22 5.30 -6.91 -14.74
N ALA A 23 6.02 -7.97 -15.13
CA ALA A 23 5.45 -9.27 -15.49
C ALA A 23 4.98 -10.10 -14.25
N CYS A 24 4.66 -9.42 -13.16
CA CYS A 24 4.30 -10.00 -11.88
C CYS A 24 2.77 -10.09 -11.75
N ALA A 25 2.28 -11.22 -11.26
CA ALA A 25 0.87 -11.52 -11.15
C ALA A 25 0.39 -11.37 -9.70
N GLU A 26 0.26 -10.13 -9.24
CA GLU A 26 -0.37 -9.84 -7.95
C GLU A 26 -1.91 -9.85 -8.07
N PRO A 27 -2.65 -10.53 -7.17
CA PRO A 27 -4.11 -10.56 -7.18
C PRO A 27 -4.72 -9.18 -6.88
N HIS A 28 -4.01 -8.37 -6.10
CA HIS A 28 -4.33 -6.97 -5.81
C HIS A 28 -3.06 -6.12 -5.94
N TYR A 29 -3.16 -4.80 -5.77
CA TYR A 29 -1.99 -3.95 -5.83
C TYR A 29 -1.03 -4.24 -4.66
N ARG A 30 0.23 -4.62 -4.95
CA ARG A 30 1.30 -4.95 -3.99
C ARG A 30 0.89 -5.96 -2.91
N TRP A 31 0.10 -6.96 -3.30
CA TRP A 31 -0.51 -7.89 -2.35
C TRP A 31 0.51 -8.73 -1.57
N SER A 32 1.53 -9.28 -2.24
CA SER A 32 2.60 -10.03 -1.57
C SER A 32 3.28 -9.20 -0.48
N GLU A 33 3.56 -7.92 -0.76
CA GLU A 33 4.15 -7.00 0.24
C GLU A 33 3.18 -6.68 1.39
N LYS A 34 1.87 -6.64 1.15
CA LYS A 34 0.87 -6.42 2.21
C LYS A 34 0.78 -7.59 3.18
N VAL A 35 0.87 -8.82 2.68
CA VAL A 35 0.71 -10.04 3.49
C VAL A 35 2.01 -10.69 3.94
N ASP A 36 3.16 -10.15 3.53
CA ASP A 36 4.46 -10.63 3.96
C ASP A 36 4.66 -10.40 5.47
N THR A 37 4.99 -11.48 6.19
CA THR A 37 5.18 -11.46 7.65
C THR A 37 6.64 -11.50 8.08
N THR A 38 7.60 -11.24 7.17
CA THR A 38 9.04 -11.37 7.46
C THR A 38 9.51 -10.44 8.58
N LEU A 39 8.87 -9.27 8.69
CA LEU A 39 9.20 -8.27 9.71
C LEU A 39 8.53 -8.53 11.07
N GLN A 40 7.75 -9.60 11.26
CA GLN A 40 6.94 -9.80 12.47
C GLN A 40 7.75 -9.81 13.79
N ALA A 41 9.04 -10.17 13.72
CA ALA A 41 9.95 -10.26 14.86
C ALA A 41 10.94 -9.09 14.93
N ALA A 42 10.85 -8.12 14.01
CA ALA A 42 11.70 -6.95 14.01
C ALA A 42 11.37 -6.04 15.21
N PRO A 43 12.36 -5.33 15.78
CA PRO A 43 12.11 -4.35 16.83
C PRO A 43 11.13 -3.27 16.37
N ALA A 44 10.13 -2.97 17.20
CA ALA A 44 9.15 -1.92 16.92
C ALA A 44 9.60 -0.58 17.50
N THR A 45 9.46 0.49 16.72
CA THR A 45 9.71 1.87 17.18
C THR A 45 8.39 2.55 17.52
N PRO A 46 8.21 3.12 18.72
CA PRO A 46 7.01 3.88 19.07
C PRO A 46 6.85 5.12 18.19
N VAL A 47 5.63 5.38 17.72
CA VAL A 47 5.27 6.59 16.96
C VAL A 47 3.87 7.06 17.31
N ASP A 48 3.66 8.38 17.24
CA ASP A 48 2.36 9.02 17.49
C ASP A 48 1.55 9.14 16.19
N ILE A 49 0.22 9.06 16.30
CA ILE A 49 -0.69 9.19 15.14
C ILE A 49 -0.56 10.59 14.54
N ALA A 50 -0.43 11.62 15.39
CA ALA A 50 -0.20 12.98 14.93
C ALA A 50 1.06 13.08 14.05
N ALA A 51 2.18 12.49 14.47
CA ALA A 51 3.43 12.50 13.71
C ALA A 51 3.31 11.75 12.37
N ILE A 52 2.58 10.62 12.34
CA ILE A 52 2.27 9.93 11.08
C ILE A 52 1.53 10.86 10.11
N LEU A 53 0.54 11.61 10.60
CA LEU A 53 -0.29 12.44 9.73
C LEU A 53 0.38 13.73 9.27
N THR A 54 1.31 14.29 10.06
CA THR A 54 1.96 15.57 9.76
C THR A 54 3.34 15.44 9.14
N ASP A 55 4.12 14.46 9.58
CA ASP A 55 5.57 14.44 9.32
C ASP A 55 5.95 13.40 8.28
N TRP A 56 5.06 12.44 8.00
CA TRP A 56 5.36 11.37 7.05
C TRP A 56 4.96 11.80 5.64
N PRO A 57 5.92 12.06 4.73
CA PRO A 57 5.59 12.33 3.34
C PRO A 57 4.91 11.08 2.74
N PRO A 58 3.86 11.23 1.93
CA PRO A 58 3.25 10.11 1.22
C PRO A 58 4.29 9.34 0.41
N LEU A 59 4.14 8.02 0.34
CA LEU A 59 4.95 7.23 -0.58
C LEU A 59 4.52 7.55 -2.01
N SER A 60 5.49 7.84 -2.89
CA SER A 60 5.26 8.12 -4.30
C SER A 60 4.96 6.84 -5.09
N LEU A 61 3.89 6.14 -4.72
CA LEU A 61 3.42 4.91 -5.35
C LEU A 61 2.44 5.24 -6.49
N THR A 62 2.60 4.57 -7.62
CA THR A 62 1.78 4.75 -8.83
C THR A 62 1.22 3.43 -9.31
N SER A 63 0.30 3.44 -10.27
CA SER A 63 -0.22 2.20 -10.87
C SER A 63 0.85 1.29 -11.49
N LYS A 64 2.06 1.79 -11.73
CA LYS A 64 3.20 1.01 -12.23
C LYS A 64 3.85 0.16 -11.16
N ASP A 65 3.70 0.52 -9.89
CA ASP A 65 4.41 -0.09 -8.77
C ASP A 65 3.65 -1.31 -8.20
N LYS A 66 2.80 -1.94 -9.02
CA LYS A 66 1.91 -3.05 -8.63
C LYS A 66 2.65 -4.17 -7.91
N CYS A 67 3.93 -4.39 -8.21
CA CYS A 67 4.76 -5.37 -7.54
C CYS A 67 6.13 -4.79 -7.18
N ALA A 68 6.19 -3.48 -6.95
CA ALA A 68 7.38 -2.88 -6.39
C ALA A 68 7.56 -3.43 -4.96
N PRO A 69 8.80 -3.77 -4.57
CA PRO A 69 9.09 -4.19 -3.19
C PRO A 69 8.75 -3.08 -2.21
N ARG A 70 8.66 -3.42 -0.92
CA ARG A 70 8.64 -2.42 0.16
C ARG A 70 9.81 -1.44 0.02
N VAL A 71 9.55 -0.20 0.37
CA VAL A 71 10.57 0.85 0.39
C VAL A 71 10.43 1.77 1.60
N GLY A 72 11.56 2.18 2.15
CA GLY A 72 11.61 3.22 3.19
C GLY A 72 10.91 2.77 4.47
N ARG A 73 9.82 3.45 4.86
CA ARG A 73 9.10 3.13 6.10
C ARG A 73 8.33 1.80 6.02
N GLU A 74 8.11 1.25 4.84
CA GLU A 74 7.47 -0.06 4.70
C GLU A 74 8.38 -1.21 5.17
N ASP A 75 9.68 -0.98 5.31
CA ASP A 75 10.67 -1.94 5.84
C ASP A 75 10.86 -1.84 7.36
N SER A 76 10.01 -1.08 8.04
CA SER A 76 10.08 -0.81 9.48
C SER A 76 8.83 -1.28 10.21
N VAL A 77 8.98 -1.62 11.50
CA VAL A 77 7.86 -1.95 12.39
C VAL A 77 7.67 -0.82 13.40
N PHE A 78 6.42 -0.43 13.62
CA PHE A 78 6.05 0.65 14.52
C PHE A 78 5.03 0.18 15.56
N THR A 79 5.10 0.76 16.75
CA THR A 79 4.06 0.63 17.77
C THR A 79 3.31 1.95 17.86
N VAL A 80 1.98 1.87 17.83
CA VAL A 80 1.09 3.03 17.94
C VAL A 80 0.12 2.80 19.10
N VAL A 81 -0.14 3.85 19.87
CA VAL A 81 -1.25 3.89 20.83
C VAL A 81 -2.26 4.91 20.32
N GLY A 82 -3.54 4.55 20.32
CA GLY A 82 -4.59 5.42 19.82
C GLY A 82 -5.96 5.05 20.36
N TRP A 83 -6.91 5.96 20.16
CA TRP A 83 -8.31 5.77 20.53
C TRP A 83 -9.07 5.12 19.36
N VAL A 84 -9.65 3.94 19.62
CA VAL A 84 -10.49 3.26 18.63
C VAL A 84 -11.77 4.05 18.40
N ARG A 85 -12.01 4.45 17.16
CA ARG A 85 -13.22 5.16 16.73
C ARG A 85 -14.24 4.22 16.12
N ARG A 86 -13.77 3.32 15.28
CA ARG A 86 -14.61 2.38 14.53
C ARG A 86 -13.83 1.12 14.24
N LEU A 87 -14.55 0.00 14.31
CA LEU A 87 -14.13 -1.28 13.77
C LEU A 87 -15.01 -1.59 12.56
N LYS A 88 -14.39 -1.89 11.43
CA LYS A 88 -15.08 -2.44 10.27
C LYS A 88 -14.47 -3.79 9.96
N LEU A 89 -15.20 -4.82 10.38
CA LEU A 89 -14.77 -6.21 10.26
C LEU A 89 -15.31 -6.76 8.93
N HIS A 90 -14.50 -7.60 8.27
CA HIS A 90 -14.87 -8.30 7.03
C HIS A 90 -15.11 -7.35 5.86
N GLU A 91 -14.09 -6.58 5.52
CA GLU A 91 -14.04 -5.81 4.27
C GLU A 91 -14.11 -6.74 3.04
N ALA A 92 -14.33 -6.15 1.86
CA ALA A 92 -14.49 -6.92 0.62
C ALA A 92 -13.27 -7.81 0.28
N ASP A 93 -12.07 -7.40 0.69
CA ASP A 93 -10.82 -8.18 0.59
C ASP A 93 -10.61 -9.17 1.77
N GLY A 94 -11.47 -9.08 2.78
CA GLY A 94 -11.48 -9.92 3.97
C GLY A 94 -10.76 -9.29 5.16
N ASP A 95 -10.29 -8.06 5.05
CA ASP A 95 -9.50 -7.40 6.09
C ASP A 95 -10.37 -6.85 7.21
N TRP A 96 -9.74 -6.62 8.36
CA TRP A 96 -10.34 -5.93 9.49
C TRP A 96 -9.72 -4.54 9.59
N HIS A 97 -10.54 -3.51 9.45
CA HIS A 97 -10.12 -2.11 9.53
C HIS A 97 -10.40 -1.55 10.92
N ILE A 98 -9.39 -0.89 11.48
CA ILE A 98 -9.45 -0.21 12.76
C ILE A 98 -9.15 1.26 12.52
N GLU A 99 -10.15 2.11 12.70
CA GLU A 99 -9.96 3.56 12.64
C GLU A 99 -9.46 4.05 14.01
N LEU A 100 -8.26 4.63 14.03
CA LEU A 100 -7.60 5.15 15.23
C LEU A 100 -7.40 6.66 15.16
N THR A 101 -7.66 7.35 16.26
CA THR A 101 -7.29 8.76 16.45
C THR A 101 -6.32 8.93 17.61
N GLU A 102 -5.54 10.01 17.61
CA GLU A 102 -4.57 10.32 18.68
C GLU A 102 -5.24 10.33 20.07
N ALA A 103 -6.37 11.04 20.18
CA ALA A 103 -7.14 11.16 21.41
C ALA A 103 -8.63 10.99 21.14
N ARG A 104 -9.41 10.80 22.22
CA ARG A 104 -10.87 10.65 22.15
C ARG A 104 -11.58 11.85 21.49
N ALA A 105 -11.05 13.06 21.69
CA ALA A 105 -11.61 14.32 21.18
C ALA A 105 -11.04 14.73 19.80
N THR A 106 -10.06 14.00 19.26
CA THR A 106 -9.48 14.28 17.94
C THR A 106 -10.57 14.20 16.85
N PRO A 107 -10.57 15.12 15.87
CA PRO A 107 -11.54 15.11 14.78
C PRO A 107 -11.51 13.78 14.00
N VAL A 108 -12.67 13.35 13.50
CA VAL A 108 -12.81 12.08 12.75
C VAL A 108 -11.96 12.05 11.49
N GLY A 109 -11.78 13.21 10.83
CA GLY A 109 -10.91 13.32 9.64
C GLY A 109 -9.42 13.22 9.92
N SER A 110 -9.01 13.17 11.19
CA SER A 110 -7.61 13.06 11.63
C SER A 110 -7.35 11.66 12.23
N CYS A 111 -7.67 10.63 11.44
CA CYS A 111 -7.47 9.23 11.81
C CYS A 111 -6.49 8.53 10.86
N ILE A 112 -5.92 7.43 11.34
CA ILE A 112 -5.28 6.42 10.51
C ILE A 112 -6.15 5.17 10.48
N ILE A 113 -5.98 4.36 9.44
CA ILE A 113 -6.59 3.03 9.33
C ILE A 113 -5.47 2.01 9.52
N VAL A 114 -5.65 1.13 10.50
CA VAL A 114 -4.84 -0.07 10.66
C VAL A 114 -5.63 -1.25 10.09
N GLU A 115 -4.98 -2.03 9.22
CA GLU A 115 -5.58 -3.18 8.56
C GLU A 115 -4.97 -4.47 9.13
N ILE A 116 -5.81 -5.44 9.49
CA ILE A 116 -5.37 -6.80 9.81
C ILE A 116 -5.81 -7.73 8.67
N PRO A 117 -4.87 -8.26 7.85
CA PRO A 117 -5.18 -9.23 6.80
C PRO A 117 -5.96 -10.45 7.27
N ALA A 118 -6.60 -11.16 6.34
CA ALA A 118 -7.27 -12.42 6.65
C ALA A 118 -6.31 -13.49 7.20
N GLU A 119 -6.78 -14.29 8.16
CA GLU A 119 -5.98 -15.33 8.83
C GLU A 119 -5.39 -16.38 7.87
N ARG A 120 -6.03 -16.59 6.71
CA ARG A 120 -5.54 -17.46 5.63
C ARG A 120 -4.15 -17.04 5.11
N TYR A 121 -3.73 -15.81 5.36
CA TYR A 121 -2.43 -15.28 4.94
C TYR A 121 -1.33 -15.43 5.99
N GLY A 122 -1.65 -15.85 7.21
CA GLY A 122 -0.64 -16.07 8.25
C GLY A 122 -1.22 -16.18 9.66
N MET A 123 -0.61 -17.04 10.48
CA MET A 123 -1.03 -17.24 11.87
C MET A 123 -0.97 -15.96 12.71
N VAL A 124 -0.04 -15.04 12.41
CA VAL A 124 0.08 -13.75 13.12
C VAL A 124 -1.19 -12.92 12.98
N TYR A 125 -1.82 -12.93 11.80
CA TYR A 125 -3.06 -12.21 11.57
C TYR A 125 -4.23 -12.82 12.35
N GLY A 126 -4.34 -14.15 12.38
CA GLY A 126 -5.34 -14.84 13.20
C GLY A 126 -5.20 -14.50 14.69
N ARG A 127 -3.96 -14.45 15.21
CA ARG A 127 -3.68 -14.04 16.59
C ARG A 127 -4.04 -12.59 16.85
N ALA A 128 -3.72 -11.68 15.93
CA ALA A 128 -4.06 -10.27 16.05
C ALA A 128 -5.59 -10.06 16.08
N ARG A 129 -6.34 -10.77 15.23
CA ARG A 129 -7.81 -10.75 15.25
C ARG A 129 -8.38 -11.28 16.55
N ALA A 130 -7.86 -12.41 17.04
CA ALA A 130 -8.28 -12.97 18.32
C ALA A 130 -8.01 -12.02 19.49
N ALA A 131 -6.84 -11.36 19.51
CA ALA A 131 -6.49 -10.39 20.54
C ALA A 131 -7.38 -9.13 20.49
N LEU A 132 -7.80 -8.69 19.30
CA LEU A 132 -8.73 -7.57 19.15
C LEU A 132 -10.16 -7.93 19.59
N ALA A 133 -10.56 -9.19 19.41
CA ALA A 133 -11.91 -9.67 19.70
C ALA A 133 -12.11 -10.15 21.16
N ALA A 134 -11.04 -10.21 21.96
CA ALA A 134 -11.05 -10.62 23.36
C ALA A 134 -11.47 -9.46 24.28
#